data_AF-A0A813EJX4-F1
#
_entry.id   AF-A0A813EJX4-F1
#
_cell.length_a   1.000
_cell.length_b   1.000
_cell.length_c   1.000
_cell.angle_alpha   90.00
_cell.angle_beta   90.00
_cell.angle_gamma   90.00
#
_symmetry.space_group_name_H-M   'P 1'
#
loop_
_entity.id
_entity.type
_entity.pdbx_description
1 polymer ?
#
loop_
_entity_poly.entity_id
_entity_poly.type
_entity_poly.pdbx_seq_one_letter_code
_entity_poly.pdbx_strand_id
1 'polypeptide(L)'
;MARVWRKRVATCLLFLSPGPSLLHAQSPSTSSTMTTTTLPTKEACRSSQETALTTALVQYRFGGWQYAVYTSETLWPGGAVGCRDACEADTECHHWMFDCKNLQCSLIGDGGYEEDPDGQFGRDYVFLGDSTRLGAATTTTTTTTTTIAPVGAGRRLKQEEEEKPEVEVAESSQSPATDL
;
A
#
# COMPACT_ATOMS: atom_id res chain seq x y z
N MET A 1 15.38 21.09 -28.20
CA MET A 1 14.56 22.16 -27.57
C MET A 1 14.84 22.15 -26.06
N ALA A 2 15.68 23.08 -25.58
CA ALA A 2 16.15 23.12 -24.20
C ALA A 2 15.14 23.80 -23.28
N ARG A 3 14.69 23.13 -22.21
CA ARG A 3 13.79 23.70 -21.20
C ARG A 3 14.62 24.29 -20.06
N VAL A 4 14.62 25.62 -19.97
CA VAL A 4 15.26 26.39 -18.89
C VAL A 4 14.37 26.32 -17.64
N TRP A 5 14.86 25.67 -16.58
CA TRP A 5 14.21 25.68 -15.27
C TRP A 5 14.55 26.97 -14.52
N ARG A 6 13.55 27.81 -14.23
CA ARG A 6 13.69 29.00 -13.39
C ARG A 6 13.69 28.60 -11.92
N LYS A 7 14.83 28.80 -11.25
CA LYS A 7 14.95 28.75 -9.79
C LYS A 7 14.04 29.84 -9.19
N ARG A 8 13.00 29.45 -8.44
CA ARG A 8 12.30 30.36 -7.54
C ARG A 8 13.00 30.31 -6.19
N VAL A 9 13.67 31.40 -5.84
CA VAL A 9 14.21 31.65 -4.51
C VAL A 9 13.04 32.07 -3.64
N ALA A 10 12.62 31.23 -2.70
CA ALA A 10 11.60 31.58 -1.72
C ALA A 10 12.29 32.36 -0.58
N THR A 11 12.13 33.68 -0.61
CA THR A 11 12.53 34.59 0.47
C THR A 11 11.75 34.26 1.73
N CYS A 12 12.47 33.80 2.75
CA CYS A 12 11.95 33.57 4.09
C CYS A 12 11.71 34.93 4.75
N LEU A 13 10.45 35.38 4.82
CA LEU A 13 10.05 36.54 5.61
C LEU A 13 9.92 36.11 7.07
N LEU A 14 10.92 36.48 7.87
CA LEU A 14 10.90 36.44 9.33
C LEU A 14 9.80 37.38 9.83
N PHE A 15 8.64 36.83 10.22
CA PHE A 15 7.70 37.53 11.07
C PHE A 15 8.03 37.20 12.54
N LEU A 16 8.80 38.10 13.16
CA LEU A 16 8.85 38.25 14.62
C LEU A 16 7.52 38.87 15.05
N SER A 17 6.71 38.12 15.79
CA SER A 17 5.57 38.67 16.55
C SER A 17 5.83 38.50 18.05
N PRO A 18 5.65 39.56 18.86
CA PRO A 18 5.76 39.51 20.31
C PRO A 18 4.52 38.86 20.95
N GLY A 19 4.72 38.14 22.05
CA GLY A 19 3.67 37.45 22.83
C GLY A 19 2.61 38.40 23.41
N PRO A 20 1.50 37.85 23.95
CA PRO A 20 1.52 37.55 25.39
C PRO A 20 0.58 36.41 25.87
N SER A 21 0.68 36.15 27.18
CA SER A 21 -0.36 35.62 28.08
C SER A 21 -0.32 34.12 28.40
N LEU A 22 0.34 33.84 29.53
CA LEU A 22 0.17 32.67 30.38
C LEU A 22 -1.25 32.62 30.95
N LEU A 23 -2.17 31.95 30.26
CA LEU A 23 -3.39 31.41 30.88
C LEU A 23 -3.16 29.92 31.11
N HIS A 24 -3.22 29.53 32.38
CA HIS A 24 -3.17 28.14 32.86
C HIS A 24 -4.37 27.35 32.28
N ALA A 25 -4.18 26.76 31.11
CA ALA A 25 -5.05 25.70 30.63
C ALA A 25 -4.77 24.45 31.48
N GLN A 26 -5.72 24.07 32.34
CA GLN A 26 -5.70 22.76 32.99
C GLN A 26 -5.72 21.72 31.87
N SER A 27 -4.58 21.06 31.66
CA SER A 27 -4.49 19.93 30.75
C SER A 27 -5.54 18.91 31.19
N PRO A 28 -6.54 18.57 30.36
CA PRO A 28 -7.43 17.47 30.69
C PRO A 28 -6.53 16.24 30.77
N SER A 29 -6.31 15.74 31.99
CA SER A 29 -5.79 14.40 32.20
C SER A 29 -6.85 13.44 31.70
N THR A 30 -6.89 13.23 30.39
CA THR A 30 -7.55 12.09 29.77
C THR A 30 -6.80 10.87 30.28
N SER A 31 -7.27 10.35 31.42
CA SER A 31 -6.96 9.00 31.87
C SER A 31 -7.30 8.08 30.72
N SER A 32 -6.26 7.63 30.00
CA SER A 32 -6.37 6.61 28.98
C SER A 32 -6.87 5.34 29.67
N THR A 33 -8.18 5.14 29.65
CA THR A 33 -8.80 3.87 29.97
C THR A 33 -8.09 2.84 29.10
N MET A 34 -7.30 1.96 29.72
CA MET A 34 -6.66 0.85 29.02
C MET A 34 -7.77 -0.11 28.60
N THR A 35 -8.41 0.18 27.45
CA THR A 35 -9.27 -0.76 26.78
C THR A 35 -8.41 -1.93 26.36
N THR A 36 -8.57 -3.05 27.04
CA THR A 36 -8.09 -4.36 26.62
C THR A 36 -8.59 -4.58 25.20
N THR A 37 -7.73 -4.30 24.23
CA THR A 37 -8.09 -4.31 22.82
C THR A 37 -8.18 -5.78 22.43
N THR A 38 -9.40 -6.31 22.35
CA THR A 38 -9.64 -7.62 21.74
C THR A 38 -8.94 -7.64 20.38
N LEU A 39 -8.09 -8.64 20.15
CA LEU A 39 -7.38 -8.77 18.88
C LEU A 39 -8.41 -8.92 17.75
N PRO A 40 -8.25 -8.19 16.63
CA PRO A 40 -9.16 -8.30 15.50
C PRO A 40 -9.03 -9.68 14.83
N THR A 41 -10.08 -10.11 14.13
CA THR A 41 -9.95 -11.21 13.17
C THR A 41 -9.12 -10.75 11.97
N LYS A 42 -8.55 -11.68 11.19
CA LYS A 42 -7.74 -11.34 10.02
C LYS A 42 -8.53 -10.53 8.97
N GLU A 43 -9.83 -10.80 8.81
CA GLU A 43 -10.72 -10.08 7.91
C GLU A 43 -11.00 -8.66 8.40
N ALA A 44 -11.29 -8.50 9.70
CA ALA A 44 -11.48 -7.19 10.31
C ALA A 44 -10.19 -6.35 10.24
N CYS A 45 -9.05 -6.99 10.50
CA CYS A 45 -7.74 -6.39 10.33
C CYS A 45 -7.56 -5.91 8.88
N ARG A 46 -7.73 -6.79 7.88
CA ARG A 46 -7.55 -6.44 6.47
C ARG A 46 -8.39 -5.23 6.05
N SER A 47 -9.70 -5.28 6.29
CA SER A 47 -10.60 -4.16 5.93
C SER A 47 -10.20 -2.85 6.62
N SER A 48 -9.82 -2.90 7.90
CA SER A 48 -9.38 -1.71 8.64
C SER A 48 -8.06 -1.13 8.11
N GLN A 49 -7.09 -1.98 7.77
CA GLN A 49 -5.77 -1.54 7.31
C GLN A 49 -5.81 -0.98 5.89
N GLU A 50 -6.62 -1.56 5.01
CA GLU A 50 -6.87 -1.03 3.66
C GLU A 50 -7.45 0.40 3.73
N THR A 51 -8.43 0.62 4.61
CA THR A 51 -9.00 1.96 4.84
C THR A 51 -7.94 2.93 5.38
N ALA A 52 -7.12 2.48 6.34
CA ALA A 52 -6.08 3.29 6.97
C ALA A 52 -4.99 3.70 5.96
N LEU A 53 -4.49 2.76 5.15
CA LEU A 53 -3.48 3.01 4.12
C LEU A 53 -4.02 3.94 3.02
N THR A 54 -5.26 3.71 2.58
CA THR A 54 -5.92 4.57 1.57
C THR A 54 -6.08 6.00 2.11
N THR A 55 -6.50 6.15 3.37
CA THR A 55 -6.63 7.46 4.02
C THR A 55 -5.29 8.17 4.17
N ALA A 56 -4.23 7.41 4.46
CA ALA A 56 -2.86 7.91 4.58
C ALA A 56 -2.17 8.13 3.22
N LEU A 57 -2.85 7.84 2.09
CA LEU A 57 -2.30 7.90 0.73
C LEU A 57 -1.00 7.09 0.58
N VAL A 58 -0.91 5.95 1.27
CA VAL A 58 0.22 5.03 1.19
C VAL A 58 -0.02 4.04 0.07
N GLN A 59 0.92 3.94 -0.86
CA GLN A 59 0.90 2.91 -1.89
C GLN A 59 1.20 1.55 -1.25
N TYR A 60 0.38 0.56 -1.53
CA TYR A 60 0.57 -0.79 -1.03
C TYR A 60 0.10 -1.82 -2.07
N ARG A 61 0.49 -3.08 -1.84
CA ARG A 61 0.06 -4.25 -2.60
C ARG A 61 -0.26 -5.38 -1.61
N PHE A 62 -0.94 -6.41 -2.08
CA PHE A 62 -1.07 -7.68 -1.36
C PHE A 62 -0.01 -8.65 -1.86
N GLY A 63 0.53 -9.51 -0.98
CA GLY A 63 1.57 -10.47 -1.35
C GLY A 63 2.49 -10.78 -0.18
N GLY A 64 3.75 -11.09 -0.44
CA GLY A 64 4.76 -11.12 0.62
C GLY A 64 6.15 -10.79 0.11
N TRP A 65 7.02 -10.28 0.98
CA TRP A 65 8.45 -10.23 0.68
C TRP A 65 9.11 -11.48 1.21
N GLN A 66 9.81 -12.20 0.35
CA GLN A 66 10.64 -13.33 0.75
C GLN A 66 12.10 -12.98 0.65
N TYR A 67 12.87 -13.53 1.59
CA TYR A 67 14.30 -13.30 1.72
C TYR A 67 14.60 -11.83 2.13
N ALA A 68 15.68 -11.60 2.86
CA ALA A 68 16.07 -10.27 3.38
C ALA A 68 15.16 -9.65 4.48
N VAL A 69 14.27 -10.42 5.11
CA VAL A 69 13.67 -9.99 6.40
C VAL A 69 14.77 -9.94 7.46
N TYR A 70 14.96 -8.78 8.09
CA TYR A 70 15.96 -8.62 9.15
C TYR A 70 15.34 -8.26 10.51
N THR A 71 14.13 -7.72 10.52
CA THR A 71 13.37 -7.40 11.74
C THR A 71 11.92 -7.81 11.57
N SER A 72 11.34 -8.41 12.61
CA SER A 72 9.91 -8.70 12.70
C SER A 72 9.41 -8.45 14.11
N GLU A 73 8.31 -7.72 14.26
CA GLU A 73 7.70 -7.40 15.55
C GLU A 73 6.18 -7.39 15.47
N THR A 74 5.51 -7.76 16.57
CA THR A 74 4.05 -7.60 16.67
C THR A 74 3.71 -6.13 16.79
N LEU A 75 3.01 -5.58 15.80
CA LEU A 75 2.71 -4.17 15.71
C LEU A 75 1.20 -3.91 15.76
N TRP A 76 0.62 -4.15 16.92
CA TRP A 76 -0.79 -3.87 17.19
C TRP A 76 -0.99 -3.23 18.58
N PRO A 77 -1.70 -2.10 18.69
CA PRO A 77 -2.27 -1.28 17.60
C PRO A 77 -1.19 -0.50 16.84
N GLY A 78 -1.36 -0.35 15.53
CA GLY A 78 -0.41 0.35 14.66
C GLY A 78 -0.57 -0.12 13.22
N GLY A 79 -0.62 -1.44 13.05
CA GLY A 79 -1.03 -2.07 11.80
C GLY A 79 -0.06 -1.79 10.65
N ALA A 80 -0.60 -1.78 9.43
CA ALA A 80 0.17 -1.59 8.22
C ALA A 80 0.74 -0.16 8.11
N VAL A 81 -0.01 0.86 8.54
CA VAL A 81 0.49 2.25 8.56
C VAL A 81 1.67 2.40 9.51
N GLY A 82 1.56 1.86 10.72
CA GLY A 82 2.68 1.84 11.67
C GLY A 82 3.88 1.07 11.13
N CYS A 83 3.65 -0.04 10.41
CA CYS A 83 4.74 -0.84 9.83
C CYS A 83 5.48 -0.07 8.74
N ARG A 84 4.74 0.66 7.88
CA ARG A 84 5.32 1.60 6.91
C ARG A 84 6.14 2.67 7.62
N ASP A 85 5.60 3.29 8.66
CA ASP A 85 6.29 4.36 9.40
C ASP A 85 7.57 3.86 10.08
N ALA A 86 7.56 2.64 10.61
CA ALA A 86 8.75 1.98 11.15
C ALA A 86 9.84 1.79 10.07
N CYS A 87 9.45 1.39 8.87
CA CYS A 87 10.36 1.29 7.72
C CYS A 87 10.92 2.66 7.29
N GLU A 88 10.09 3.71 7.27
CA GLU A 88 10.54 5.08 6.98
C GLU A 88 11.45 5.66 8.08
N ALA A 89 11.40 5.13 9.30
CA ALA A 89 12.31 5.49 10.37
C ALA A 89 13.65 4.75 10.28
N ASP A 90 13.68 3.54 9.74
CA ASP A 90 14.87 2.70 9.63
C ASP A 90 15.60 2.86 8.29
N THR A 91 16.85 3.31 8.33
CA THR A 91 17.68 3.53 7.13
C THR A 91 18.06 2.25 6.40
N GLU A 92 18.00 1.10 7.07
CA GLU A 92 18.26 -0.22 6.45
C GLU A 92 16.98 -0.83 5.85
N CYS A 93 15.81 -0.20 6.03
CA CYS A 93 14.55 -0.70 5.50
C CYS A 93 14.28 -0.22 4.08
N HIS A 94 14.10 -1.19 3.18
CA HIS A 94 13.77 -0.97 1.77
C HIS A 94 12.33 -1.38 1.47
N HIS A 95 11.84 -2.43 2.13
CA HIS A 95 10.47 -2.90 1.98
C HIS A 95 9.87 -3.22 3.35
N TRP A 96 8.54 -3.20 3.43
CA TRP A 96 7.82 -3.55 4.65
C TRP A 96 6.66 -4.48 4.30
N MET A 97 6.29 -5.34 5.25
CA MET A 97 5.03 -6.09 5.16
C MET A 97 4.36 -6.22 6.52
N PHE A 98 3.03 -6.18 6.52
CA PHE A 98 2.21 -6.36 7.71
C PHE A 98 1.22 -7.52 7.49
N ASP A 99 1.36 -8.58 8.29
CA ASP A 99 0.52 -9.77 8.24
C ASP A 99 -0.66 -9.66 9.21
N CYS A 100 -1.87 -9.52 8.68
CA CYS A 100 -3.10 -9.47 9.49
C CYS A 100 -3.46 -10.79 10.19
N LYS A 101 -2.85 -11.92 9.82
CA LYS A 101 -3.09 -13.22 10.50
C LYS A 101 -2.44 -13.24 11.88
N ASN A 102 -1.24 -12.65 11.98
CA ASN A 102 -0.41 -12.68 13.18
C ASN A 102 -0.18 -11.30 13.81
N LEU A 103 -0.72 -10.25 13.18
CA LEU A 103 -0.53 -8.84 13.55
C LEU A 103 0.94 -8.45 13.62
N GLN A 104 1.74 -8.96 12.69
CA GLN A 104 3.19 -8.83 12.67
C GLN A 104 3.62 -7.88 11.56
N CYS A 105 4.45 -6.90 11.91
CA CYS A 105 5.23 -6.10 10.99
C CYS A 105 6.57 -6.78 10.72
N SER A 106 7.00 -6.86 9.47
CA SER A 106 8.34 -7.26 9.08
C SER A 106 8.97 -6.19 8.22
N LEU A 107 10.21 -5.82 8.57
CA LEU A 107 11.05 -4.90 7.82
C LEU A 107 12.04 -5.71 6.99
N ILE A 108 12.16 -5.35 5.71
CA ILE A 108 12.93 -6.06 4.71
C ILE A 108 14.01 -5.11 4.19
N GLY A 109 15.23 -5.60 4.17
CA GLY A 109 16.41 -4.86 3.74
C GLY A 109 16.52 -4.78 2.23
N ASP A 110 17.69 -4.37 1.75
CA ASP A 110 17.97 -4.35 0.32
C ASP A 110 17.85 -5.75 -0.30
N GLY A 111 17.10 -5.85 -1.39
CA GLY A 111 16.77 -7.11 -2.06
C GLY A 111 15.43 -7.70 -1.62
N GLY A 112 15.37 -9.03 -1.56
CA GLY A 112 14.11 -9.76 -1.41
C GLY A 112 13.36 -9.95 -2.73
N TYR A 113 12.41 -10.87 -2.72
CA TYR A 113 11.56 -11.19 -3.87
C TYR A 113 10.09 -11.02 -3.46
N GLU A 114 9.34 -10.27 -4.27
CA GLU A 114 7.91 -10.09 -4.07
C GLU A 114 7.15 -11.34 -4.56
N GLU A 115 6.45 -11.99 -3.64
CA GLU A 115 5.54 -13.09 -3.90
C GLU A 115 4.12 -12.59 -4.13
N ASP A 116 3.37 -13.30 -4.96
CA ASP A 116 2.00 -12.97 -5.35
C ASP A 116 0.99 -13.12 -4.19
N PRO A 117 -0.18 -12.44 -4.26
CA PRO A 117 -1.23 -12.51 -3.23
C PRO A 117 -2.07 -13.79 -3.29
N ASP A 118 -1.43 -14.95 -3.29
CA ASP A 118 -2.14 -16.22 -3.34
C ASP A 118 -2.88 -16.50 -2.03
N GLY A 119 -4.22 -16.58 -2.14
CA GLY A 119 -5.13 -16.88 -1.04
C GLY A 119 -4.96 -18.29 -0.48
N GLN A 120 -4.41 -19.24 -1.24
CA GLN A 120 -4.09 -20.60 -0.75
C GLN A 120 -3.08 -20.55 0.41
N PHE A 121 -2.14 -19.61 0.36
CA PHE A 121 -1.13 -19.40 1.40
C PHE A 121 -1.52 -18.27 2.38
N GLY A 122 -2.70 -17.68 2.20
CA GLY A 122 -3.18 -16.55 2.98
C GLY A 122 -2.31 -15.29 2.80
N ARG A 123 -1.67 -15.11 1.65
CA ARG A 123 -0.90 -13.89 1.32
C ARG A 123 -1.81 -12.72 0.91
N ASP A 124 -3.09 -13.00 0.67
CA ASP A 124 -4.16 -12.02 0.49
C ASP A 124 -4.52 -11.23 1.76
N TYR A 125 -3.95 -11.60 2.92
CA TYR A 125 -4.05 -10.88 4.20
C TYR A 125 -2.76 -10.17 4.62
N VAL A 126 -1.78 -10.11 3.72
CA VAL A 126 -0.48 -9.48 3.98
C VAL A 126 -0.38 -8.23 3.13
N PHE A 127 -0.26 -7.08 3.78
CA PHE A 127 0.01 -5.81 3.13
C PHE A 127 1.51 -5.66 2.94
N LEU A 128 1.96 -5.24 1.77
CA LEU A 128 3.35 -4.90 1.55
C LEU A 128 3.50 -3.57 0.84
N GLY A 129 4.67 -2.97 0.99
CA GLY A 129 5.05 -1.76 0.28
C GLY A 129 6.54 -1.54 0.31
N ASP A 130 6.93 -0.47 -0.37
CA ASP A 130 8.32 -0.04 -0.51
C ASP A 130 8.53 1.23 0.32
N SER A 131 9.74 1.43 0.84
CA SER A 131 10.09 2.69 1.49
C SER A 131 10.26 3.81 0.45
N THR A 132 10.02 5.06 0.86
CA THR A 132 10.18 6.23 -0.03
C THR A 132 11.62 6.38 -0.53
N ARG A 133 12.60 5.80 0.20
CA ARG A 133 14.03 5.80 -0.16
C ARG A 133 14.31 4.98 -1.42
N LEU A 134 13.61 3.87 -1.62
CA LEU A 134 13.78 3.02 -2.79
C LEU A 134 13.40 3.76 -4.10
N GLY A 135 12.37 4.61 -4.02
CA GLY A 135 11.92 5.45 -5.13
C GLY A 135 12.88 6.60 -5.47
N ALA A 136 13.64 7.10 -4.49
CA ALA A 136 14.66 8.13 -4.72
C ALA A 136 15.86 7.58 -5.50
N ALA A 137 16.19 6.30 -5.35
CA ALA A 137 17.23 5.64 -6.14
C ALA A 137 16.75 5.27 -7.57
N THR A 138 15.45 5.03 -7.74
CA THR A 138 14.89 4.44 -8.97
C THR A 138 13.98 5.39 -9.75
N THR A 139 14.29 6.70 -9.74
CA THR A 139 13.86 7.58 -10.85
C THR A 139 14.82 7.47 -12.05
N THR A 140 15.39 6.28 -12.27
CA THR A 140 15.80 5.87 -13.61
C THR A 140 14.63 5.08 -14.16
N THR A 141 13.66 5.82 -14.71
CA THR A 141 12.60 5.27 -15.55
C THR A 141 13.28 4.42 -16.61
N THR A 142 13.30 3.11 -16.40
CA THR A 142 13.46 2.16 -17.50
C THR A 142 12.18 2.29 -18.29
N THR A 143 12.13 3.32 -19.13
CA THR A 143 11.27 3.34 -20.30
C THR A 143 11.75 2.14 -21.09
N THR A 144 11.11 0.99 -20.86
CA THR A 144 11.08 -0.09 -21.83
C THR A 144 10.42 0.52 -23.06
N THR A 145 11.25 1.22 -23.83
CA THR A 145 11.00 1.51 -25.22
C THR A 145 11.05 0.13 -25.83
N THR A 146 9.90 -0.55 -25.84
CA THR A 146 9.61 -1.57 -26.83
C THR A 146 9.85 -0.87 -28.15
N THR A 147 11.07 -1.02 -28.64
CA THR A 147 11.43 -0.65 -30.00
C THR A 147 10.68 -1.66 -30.82
N ILE A 148 9.44 -1.31 -31.15
CA ILE A 148 8.71 -1.88 -32.26
C ILE A 148 9.64 -1.62 -33.44
N ALA A 149 10.46 -2.61 -33.77
CA ALA A 149 11.20 -2.58 -35.02
C ALA A 149 10.17 -2.27 -36.11
N PRO A 150 10.44 -1.31 -37.02
CA PRO A 150 9.54 -1.07 -38.13
C PRO A 150 9.36 -2.41 -38.85
N VAL A 151 8.17 -2.96 -38.71
CA VAL A 151 7.73 -4.15 -39.44
C VAL A 151 7.84 -3.78 -40.89
N GLY A 152 8.88 -4.31 -41.53
CA GLY A 152 9.02 -4.29 -42.97
C GLY A 152 7.72 -4.80 -43.58
N ALA A 153 7.20 -4.01 -44.52
CA ALA A 153 6.06 -4.37 -45.31
C ALA A 153 6.22 -5.79 -45.88
N GLY A 154 5.22 -6.63 -45.64
CA GLY A 154 5.03 -7.87 -46.40
C GLY A 154 5.08 -9.15 -45.59
N ARG A 155 3.96 -9.48 -44.95
CA ARG A 155 3.28 -10.75 -45.27
C ARG A 155 1.85 -10.75 -44.75
N ARG A 156 0.94 -10.68 -45.73
CA ARG A 156 -0.46 -11.07 -45.66
C ARG A 156 -0.52 -12.54 -45.22
N LEU A 157 -0.90 -12.79 -43.97
CA LEU A 157 -1.39 -14.09 -43.53
C LEU A 157 -2.82 -13.90 -42.99
N LYS A 158 -3.65 -14.85 -43.41
CA LYS A 158 -5.10 -14.90 -43.41
C LYS A 158 -5.76 -14.52 -42.08
N GLN A 159 -6.90 -13.85 -42.23
CA GLN A 159 -8.03 -13.94 -41.31
C GLN A 159 -8.45 -15.40 -41.12
N GLU A 160 -8.61 -15.82 -39.86
CA GLU A 160 -9.57 -16.82 -39.38
C GLU A 160 -9.99 -16.25 -38.00
N GLU A 161 -11.16 -15.62 -37.94
CA GLU A 161 -12.44 -16.20 -37.44
C GLU A 161 -12.45 -16.16 -35.90
N GLU A 162 -12.98 -15.09 -35.31
CA GLU A 162 -14.34 -15.03 -34.75
C GLU A 162 -14.64 -16.17 -33.78
N GLU A 163 -14.52 -15.90 -32.47
CA GLU A 163 -15.41 -16.55 -31.51
C GLU A 163 -15.82 -15.58 -30.40
N LYS A 164 -17.12 -15.32 -30.38
CA LYS A 164 -17.90 -14.57 -29.41
C LYS A 164 -18.57 -15.57 -28.48
N PRO A 165 -18.30 -15.57 -27.17
CA PRO A 165 -19.26 -16.12 -26.22
C PRO A 165 -20.06 -14.98 -25.60
N GLU A 166 -21.22 -14.73 -26.21
CA GLU A 166 -22.38 -14.20 -25.52
C GLU A 166 -22.96 -15.35 -24.69
N VAL A 167 -22.85 -15.26 -23.36
CA VAL A 167 -23.59 -16.15 -22.47
C VAL A 167 -24.49 -15.29 -21.60
N GLU A 168 -25.66 -15.01 -22.17
CA GLU A 168 -26.88 -14.68 -21.48
C GLU A 168 -27.47 -15.98 -20.94
N VAL A 169 -27.53 -16.20 -19.62
CA VAL A 169 -28.46 -17.21 -19.05
C VAL A 169 -28.97 -16.79 -17.66
N ALA A 170 -30.27 -16.44 -17.67
CA ALA A 170 -31.33 -16.76 -16.72
C ALA A 170 -31.31 -16.23 -15.27
N GLU A 171 -32.10 -15.17 -15.12
CA GLU A 171 -33.17 -15.07 -14.12
C GLU A 171 -33.77 -16.44 -13.74
N SER A 172 -33.73 -16.80 -12.46
CA SER A 172 -34.55 -17.86 -11.87
C SER A 172 -35.26 -17.33 -10.64
N SER A 173 -36.50 -16.92 -10.86
CA SER A 173 -37.52 -16.72 -9.84
C SER A 173 -37.89 -18.06 -9.23
N GLN A 174 -37.76 -18.21 -7.90
CA GLN A 174 -38.48 -19.21 -7.14
C GLN A 174 -38.74 -18.73 -5.71
N SER A 175 -39.96 -18.23 -5.52
CA SER A 175 -40.64 -18.20 -4.22
C SER A 175 -40.92 -19.64 -3.76
N PRO A 176 -41.04 -19.87 -2.43
CA PRO A 176 -42.24 -20.59 -2.01
C PRO A 176 -42.99 -19.89 -0.87
N ALA A 177 -44.32 -20.00 -0.98
CA ALA A 177 -45.29 -19.60 0.01
C ALA A 177 -45.50 -20.71 1.06
N THR A 178 -45.79 -20.26 2.29
CA THR A 178 -46.65 -20.86 3.35
C THR A 178 -46.66 -22.36 3.61
N ASP A 179 -46.40 -22.72 4.87
CA ASP A 179 -47.25 -23.70 5.58
C ASP A 179 -47.53 -23.18 7.00
N LEU A 180 -48.77 -23.38 7.46
CA LEU A 180 -49.39 -22.83 8.67
C LEU A 180 -49.83 -24.00 9.56
#